data_AF-A0A3D4HV08-F1
#
_entry.id   AF-A0A3D4HV08-F1
#
_cell.length_a   1.000
_cell.length_b   1.000
_cell.length_c   1.000
_cell.angle_alpha   90.00
_cell.angle_beta   90.00
_cell.angle_gamma   90.00
#
_symmetry.space_group_name_H-M   'P 1'
#
loop_
_entity.id
_entity.type
_entity.pdbx_description
1 polymer ?
#
loop_
_entity_poly.entity_id
_entity_poly.type
_entity_poly.pdbx_seq_one_letter_code
_entity_poly.pdbx_strand_id
1 'polypeptide(L)'
;MAETIQQSALGEIINSETALVLSAEEKYGGIWNHALDFMDLLGYFAKSIDPDRFIFAIFLGHVKKHYLLSILSAVRLHHVQTGMNIRQLIEAGSWAAYSIANPEQSKFSIENDGILDVPDNLREAKDKWLDANHKQHSDSLKNLKATINKSTGHANLVYSMKSFKADFKQGNFHMPFFDYEEPRHIKSDLWFATNVVMGLLDLFYGINQPLNAIQFQPDFAARLVGLRQANDRFKSELMKDFQLEKVKNIVKKIVQEAQIIKDKHTDEVGAVVNYACIFAQSQTEYNEMETTLKEWGKAVHETKTGFVYKIPPLETSAGELRLLKLRKPDSSRLERGDADFTVSNYPEFKEKYLDKPGFGIIERSEMEIMELKDSDFNILVYFSYPTLEKVLEMGQ
;
A
#
# COMPACT_ATOMS: atom_id res chain seq x y z
N MET A 1 3.61 -21.08 9.01
CA MET A 1 2.51 -21.48 8.10
C MET A 1 1.29 -20.70 8.50
N ALA A 2 0.73 -19.87 7.62
CA ALA A 2 -0.55 -19.22 7.91
C ALA A 2 -1.61 -20.30 8.07
N GLU A 3 -2.40 -20.21 9.13
CA GLU A 3 -3.49 -21.15 9.40
C GLU A 3 -4.48 -21.11 8.24
N THR A 4 -4.85 -22.28 7.71
CA THR A 4 -5.76 -22.33 6.55
C THR A 4 -7.18 -22.00 7.00
N ILE A 5 -7.73 -20.91 6.50
CA ILE A 5 -9.10 -20.46 6.80
C ILE A 5 -10.09 -21.48 6.23
N GLN A 6 -10.91 -22.07 7.12
CA GLN A 6 -11.94 -23.05 6.76
C GLN A 6 -13.11 -22.36 6.05
N GLN A 7 -13.52 -22.86 4.90
CA GLN A 7 -14.51 -22.18 4.04
C GLN A 7 -15.14 -23.09 2.99
N SER A 8 -15.14 -24.41 3.22
CA SER A 8 -15.70 -25.40 2.29
C SER A 8 -17.22 -25.53 2.41
N ALA A 9 -17.77 -25.15 3.57
CA ALA A 9 -19.21 -25.15 3.84
C ALA A 9 -19.65 -23.84 4.52
N LEU A 10 -20.94 -23.51 4.42
CA LEU A 10 -21.51 -22.29 5.00
C LEU A 10 -21.20 -22.15 6.51
N GLY A 11 -21.30 -23.24 7.27
CA GLY A 11 -20.97 -23.24 8.71
C GLY A 11 -19.51 -22.90 8.99
N GLU A 12 -18.58 -23.36 8.15
CA GLU A 12 -17.17 -23.01 8.25
C GLU A 12 -16.94 -21.53 7.91
N ILE A 13 -17.61 -21.02 6.88
CA ILE A 13 -17.54 -19.60 6.50
C ILE A 13 -17.98 -18.72 7.67
N ILE A 14 -19.11 -19.02 8.30
CA ILE A 14 -19.63 -18.26 9.46
C ILE A 14 -18.63 -18.27 10.63
N ASN A 15 -18.07 -19.45 10.94
CA ASN A 15 -17.11 -19.59 12.04
C ASN A 15 -15.80 -18.84 11.74
N SER A 16 -15.28 -18.96 10.51
CA SER A 16 -14.09 -18.26 10.06
C SER A 16 -14.29 -16.75 10.03
N GLU A 17 -15.43 -16.27 9.54
CA GLU A 17 -15.78 -14.84 9.55
C GLU A 17 -15.79 -14.29 10.99
N THR A 18 -16.39 -15.03 11.92
CA THR A 18 -16.39 -14.70 13.36
C THR A 18 -14.97 -14.63 13.91
N ALA A 19 -14.14 -15.65 13.65
CA ALA A 19 -12.77 -15.71 14.11
C ALA A 19 -11.90 -14.57 13.55
N LEU A 20 -12.09 -14.21 12.28
CA LEU A 20 -11.39 -13.09 11.63
C LEU A 20 -11.69 -11.76 12.32
N VAL A 21 -12.95 -11.49 12.65
CA VAL A 21 -13.32 -10.26 13.37
C VAL A 21 -12.78 -10.26 14.80
N LEU A 22 -12.94 -11.36 15.53
CA LEU A 22 -12.50 -11.44 16.94
C LEU A 22 -10.97 -11.37 17.09
N SER A 23 -10.21 -11.82 16.09
CA SER A 23 -8.74 -11.74 16.07
C SER A 23 -8.19 -10.44 15.47
N ALA A 24 -9.05 -9.50 15.04
CA ALA A 24 -8.61 -8.30 14.32
C ALA A 24 -7.69 -7.40 15.15
N GLU A 25 -7.93 -7.27 16.46
CA GLU A 25 -7.06 -6.49 17.36
C GLU A 25 -5.67 -7.12 17.46
N GLU A 26 -5.58 -8.43 17.66
CA GLU A 26 -4.31 -9.16 17.71
C GLU A 26 -3.55 -9.04 16.38
N LYS A 27 -4.25 -9.21 15.24
CA LYS A 27 -3.64 -9.24 13.91
C LYS A 27 -3.22 -7.85 13.39
N TYR A 28 -4.06 -6.84 13.60
CA TYR A 28 -3.89 -5.53 12.97
C TYR A 28 -3.51 -4.43 13.96
N GLY A 29 -3.64 -4.68 15.26
CA GLY A 29 -3.12 -3.83 16.33
C GLY A 29 -3.77 -2.45 16.37
N GLY A 30 -2.97 -1.43 16.64
CA GLY A 30 -3.44 -0.08 16.91
C GLY A 30 -4.31 0.54 15.82
N ILE A 31 -4.16 0.14 14.55
CA ILE A 31 -4.97 0.71 13.46
C ILE A 31 -6.42 0.19 13.46
N TRP A 32 -6.65 -1.02 13.97
CA TRP A 32 -7.99 -1.55 14.19
C TRP A 32 -8.67 -0.77 15.32
N ASN A 33 -7.99 -0.62 16.45
CA ASN A 33 -8.50 0.16 17.59
C ASN A 33 -8.75 1.62 17.18
N HIS A 34 -7.89 2.19 16.35
CA HIS A 34 -8.08 3.54 15.82
C HIS A 34 -9.34 3.68 14.95
N ALA A 35 -9.68 2.67 14.15
CA ALA A 35 -10.92 2.64 13.39
C ALA A 35 -12.15 2.53 14.32
N LEU A 36 -12.05 1.78 15.40
CA LEU A 36 -13.10 1.72 16.43
C LEU A 36 -13.25 3.06 17.18
N ASP A 37 -12.16 3.75 17.49
CA ASP A 37 -12.20 5.08 18.14
C ASP A 37 -12.96 6.11 17.27
N PHE A 38 -12.78 6.06 15.96
CA PHE A 38 -13.53 6.88 15.02
C PHE A 38 -14.99 6.45 14.91
N MET A 39 -15.30 5.16 15.05
CA MET A 39 -16.68 4.67 15.10
C MET A 39 -17.39 5.21 16.34
N ASP A 40 -16.70 5.22 17.48
CA ASP A 40 -17.20 5.81 18.72
C ASP A 40 -17.40 7.31 18.60
N LEU A 41 -16.42 8.05 18.03
CA LEU A 41 -16.58 9.49 17.79
C LEU A 41 -17.77 9.76 16.86
N LEU A 42 -17.86 9.05 15.73
CA LEU A 42 -18.96 9.17 14.78
C LEU A 42 -20.31 8.80 15.42
N GLY A 43 -20.32 7.84 16.35
CA GLY A 43 -21.48 7.41 17.13
C GLY A 43 -22.07 8.53 17.98
N TYR A 44 -21.21 9.29 18.66
CA TYR A 44 -21.58 10.14 19.79
C TYR A 44 -21.18 11.62 19.66
N PHE A 45 -20.67 12.09 18.52
CA PHE A 45 -20.20 13.48 18.38
C PHE A 45 -21.28 14.54 18.59
N ALA A 46 -22.54 14.22 18.33
CA ALA A 46 -23.67 15.13 18.47
C ALA A 46 -24.39 14.91 19.80
N LYS A 47 -24.52 15.97 20.59
CA LYS A 47 -25.37 16.03 21.79
C LYS A 47 -26.84 16.18 21.42
N SER A 48 -27.15 17.03 20.44
CA SER A 48 -28.48 17.18 19.86
C SER A 48 -28.39 17.69 18.42
N ILE A 49 -29.44 17.43 17.66
CA ILE A 49 -29.62 17.88 16.28
C ILE A 49 -30.99 18.56 16.22
N ASP A 50 -31.07 19.74 15.62
CA ASP A 50 -32.33 20.45 15.46
C ASP A 50 -33.35 19.58 14.69
N PRO A 51 -34.64 19.55 15.10
CA PRO A 51 -35.62 18.66 14.50
C PRO A 51 -35.82 18.85 12.99
N ASP A 52 -35.63 20.06 12.48
CA ASP A 52 -35.73 20.38 11.06
C ASP A 52 -34.53 19.86 10.23
N ARG A 53 -33.48 19.33 10.89
CA ARG A 53 -32.35 18.61 10.28
C ARG A 53 -32.53 17.09 10.29
N PHE A 54 -33.75 16.58 10.29
CA PHE A 54 -33.99 15.13 10.28
C PHE A 54 -33.37 14.41 9.07
N ILE A 55 -33.27 15.07 7.90
CA ILE A 55 -32.62 14.52 6.69
C ILE A 55 -31.13 14.24 6.96
N PHE A 56 -30.46 15.15 7.69
CA PHE A 56 -29.08 14.91 8.14
C PHE A 56 -29.00 13.68 9.03
N ALA A 57 -29.93 13.51 9.97
CA ALA A 57 -29.95 12.33 10.84
C ALA A 57 -30.13 11.02 10.07
N ILE A 58 -30.97 11.01 9.02
CA ILE A 58 -31.15 9.85 8.12
C ILE A 58 -29.81 9.51 7.45
N PHE A 59 -29.19 10.46 6.76
CA PHE A 59 -27.91 10.21 6.07
C PHE A 59 -26.77 9.90 7.04
N LEU A 60 -26.76 10.49 8.24
CA LEU A 60 -25.81 10.14 9.29
C LEU A 60 -25.94 8.66 9.72
N GLY A 61 -27.16 8.13 9.77
CA GLY A 61 -27.39 6.69 9.97
C GLY A 61 -26.73 5.84 8.88
N HIS A 62 -26.82 6.26 7.61
CA HIS A 62 -26.13 5.60 6.50
C HIS A 62 -24.61 5.72 6.59
N VAL A 63 -24.08 6.88 6.98
CA VAL A 63 -22.65 7.11 7.21
C VAL A 63 -22.13 6.14 8.28
N LYS A 64 -22.79 6.06 9.45
CA LYS A 64 -22.44 5.12 10.53
C LYS A 64 -22.46 3.67 10.04
N LYS A 65 -23.51 3.27 9.35
CA LYS A 65 -23.68 1.91 8.82
C LYS A 65 -22.57 1.53 7.85
N HIS A 66 -22.32 2.35 6.83
CA HIS A 66 -21.34 2.03 5.80
C HIS A 66 -19.90 2.15 6.29
N TYR A 67 -19.61 3.01 7.27
CA TYR A 67 -18.32 2.99 7.94
C TYR A 67 -18.08 1.68 8.69
N LEU A 68 -19.02 1.26 9.55
CA LEU A 68 -18.90 -0.01 10.25
C LEU A 68 -18.77 -1.20 9.29
N LEU A 69 -19.61 -1.24 8.24
CA LEU A 69 -19.52 -2.28 7.22
C LEU A 69 -18.16 -2.26 6.47
N SER A 70 -17.56 -1.08 6.25
CA SER A 70 -16.25 -1.00 5.59
C SER A 70 -15.15 -1.61 6.45
N ILE A 71 -15.07 -1.27 7.74
CA ILE A 71 -14.02 -1.78 8.63
C ILE A 71 -14.21 -3.28 8.91
N LEU A 72 -15.46 -3.74 9.04
CA LEU A 72 -15.76 -5.17 9.17
C LEU A 72 -15.44 -5.94 7.88
N SER A 73 -15.72 -5.39 6.70
CA SER A 73 -15.37 -6.05 5.44
C SER A 73 -13.85 -6.15 5.25
N ALA A 74 -13.08 -5.17 5.73
CA ALA A 74 -11.63 -5.21 5.66
C ALA A 74 -11.05 -6.39 6.45
N VAL A 75 -11.44 -6.53 7.72
CA VAL A 75 -10.91 -7.58 8.60
C VAL A 75 -11.47 -8.96 8.29
N ARG A 76 -12.64 -9.03 7.65
CA ARG A 76 -13.22 -10.28 7.09
C ARG A 76 -12.62 -10.68 5.75
N LEU A 77 -11.60 -9.97 5.26
CA LEU A 77 -10.91 -10.29 4.00
C LEU A 77 -11.82 -10.18 2.76
N HIS A 78 -12.57 -9.07 2.67
CA HIS A 78 -13.39 -8.74 1.51
C HIS A 78 -13.06 -7.34 0.97
N HIS A 79 -11.91 -7.20 0.31
CA HIS A 79 -11.37 -5.91 -0.14
C HIS A 79 -12.33 -5.15 -1.07
N VAL A 80 -12.96 -5.85 -2.02
CA VAL A 80 -13.93 -5.24 -2.94
C VAL A 80 -15.15 -4.71 -2.19
N GLN A 81 -15.69 -5.50 -1.25
CA GLN A 81 -16.83 -5.09 -0.42
C GLN A 81 -16.48 -3.89 0.47
N THR A 82 -15.25 -3.84 0.99
CA THR A 82 -14.74 -2.67 1.72
C THR A 82 -14.79 -1.42 0.85
N GLY A 83 -14.24 -1.47 -0.37
CA GLY A 83 -14.28 -0.33 -1.29
C GLY A 83 -15.69 0.13 -1.66
N MET A 84 -16.62 -0.81 -1.88
CA MET A 84 -18.03 -0.50 -2.14
C MET A 84 -18.70 0.19 -0.95
N ASN A 85 -18.43 -0.27 0.29
CA ASN A 85 -18.93 0.38 1.49
C ASN A 85 -18.35 1.78 1.68
N ILE A 86 -17.06 1.99 1.40
CA ILE A 86 -16.45 3.32 1.47
C ILE A 86 -17.07 4.27 0.43
N ARG A 87 -17.43 3.77 -0.76
CA ARG A 87 -18.16 4.58 -1.74
C ARG A 87 -19.51 5.04 -1.19
N GLN A 88 -20.29 4.13 -0.62
CA GLN A 88 -21.59 4.46 0.00
C GLN A 88 -21.43 5.43 1.17
N LEU A 89 -20.37 5.25 1.97
CA LEU A 89 -19.98 6.20 3.02
C LEU A 89 -19.73 7.61 2.48
N ILE A 90 -18.98 7.76 1.38
CA ILE A 90 -18.73 9.06 0.73
C ILE A 90 -20.03 9.67 0.20
N GLU A 91 -20.87 8.87 -0.45
CA GLU A 91 -22.14 9.34 -1.02
C GLU A 91 -23.11 9.80 0.07
N ALA A 92 -23.33 8.98 1.10
CA ALA A 92 -24.15 9.33 2.25
C ALA A 92 -23.57 10.53 3.03
N GLY A 93 -22.25 10.58 3.20
CA GLY A 93 -21.57 11.69 3.87
C GLY A 93 -21.72 13.02 3.13
N SER A 94 -21.65 13.01 1.81
CA SER A 94 -21.87 14.21 0.99
C SER A 94 -23.31 14.71 1.12
N TRP A 95 -24.29 13.80 1.13
CA TRP A 95 -25.70 14.15 1.34
C TRP A 95 -25.98 14.65 2.75
N ALA A 96 -25.39 14.02 3.76
CA ALA A 96 -25.44 14.48 5.14
C ALA A 96 -24.92 15.92 5.23
N ALA A 97 -23.72 16.20 4.72
CA ALA A 97 -23.13 17.53 4.70
C ALA A 97 -24.07 18.57 4.07
N TYR A 98 -24.58 18.28 2.88
CA TYR A 98 -25.50 19.18 2.17
C TYR A 98 -26.79 19.47 2.97
N SER A 99 -27.35 18.45 3.64
CA SER A 99 -28.58 18.57 4.43
C SER A 99 -28.46 19.38 5.72
N ILE A 100 -27.24 19.60 6.23
CA ILE A 100 -27.03 20.52 7.36
C ILE A 100 -27.42 21.95 6.95
N ALA A 101 -27.08 22.38 5.72
CA ALA A 101 -27.38 23.72 5.22
C ALA A 101 -28.70 23.81 4.44
N ASN A 102 -29.22 22.67 3.98
CA ASN A 102 -30.39 22.59 3.11
C ASN A 102 -31.39 21.59 3.71
N PRO A 103 -32.21 21.96 4.71
CA PRO A 103 -33.11 21.04 5.40
C PRO A 103 -34.34 20.64 4.57
N GLU A 104 -34.61 21.31 3.45
CA GLU A 104 -35.86 21.16 2.71
C GLU A 104 -35.90 19.83 1.93
N GLN A 105 -36.91 19.00 2.21
CA GLN A 105 -37.06 17.67 1.60
C GLN A 105 -37.08 17.68 0.07
N SER A 106 -37.63 18.73 -0.54
CA SER A 106 -37.69 18.90 -2.00
C SER A 106 -36.32 18.97 -2.69
N LYS A 107 -35.24 19.20 -1.93
CA LYS A 107 -33.86 19.18 -2.44
C LYS A 107 -33.23 17.78 -2.47
N PHE A 108 -33.91 16.76 -1.94
CA PHE A 108 -33.39 15.39 -1.82
C PHE A 108 -34.21 14.36 -2.58
N SER A 109 -35.51 14.59 -2.71
CA SER A 109 -36.40 13.67 -3.41
C SER A 109 -37.58 14.38 -4.03
N ILE A 110 -38.08 13.81 -5.11
CA ILE A 110 -39.39 14.15 -5.69
C ILE A 110 -40.30 12.93 -5.49
N GLU A 111 -41.53 13.17 -5.06
CA GLU A 111 -42.54 12.13 -4.97
C GLU A 111 -43.34 12.09 -6.28
N ASN A 112 -43.34 10.95 -6.95
CA ASN A 112 -44.15 10.68 -8.13
C ASN A 112 -44.97 9.41 -7.87
N ASP A 113 -46.29 9.54 -7.84
CA ASP A 113 -47.22 8.42 -7.60
C ASP A 113 -46.93 7.60 -6.32
N GLY A 114 -46.54 8.27 -5.23
CA GLY A 114 -46.21 7.64 -3.95
C GLY A 114 -44.82 6.98 -3.91
N ILE A 115 -44.01 7.13 -4.97
CA ILE A 115 -42.63 6.65 -5.04
C ILE A 115 -41.69 7.85 -4.91
N LEU A 116 -40.74 7.76 -3.98
CA LEU A 116 -39.66 8.74 -3.86
C LEU A 116 -38.56 8.44 -4.88
N ASP A 117 -38.24 9.42 -5.71
CA ASP A 117 -37.13 9.36 -6.66
C ASP A 117 -36.12 10.48 -6.39
N VAL A 118 -34.85 10.23 -6.74
CA VAL A 118 -33.74 11.18 -6.60
C VAL A 118 -33.14 11.44 -7.98
N PRO A 119 -33.75 12.33 -8.77
CA PRO A 119 -33.29 12.63 -10.13
C PRO A 119 -31.89 13.25 -10.13
N ASP A 120 -31.18 13.11 -11.25
CA ASP A 120 -29.78 13.51 -11.38
C ASP A 120 -29.55 15.01 -11.13
N ASN A 121 -30.54 15.87 -11.44
CA ASN A 121 -30.44 17.30 -11.17
C ASN A 121 -30.29 17.62 -9.68
N LEU A 122 -30.90 16.84 -8.77
CA LEU A 122 -30.72 17.02 -7.32
C LEU A 122 -29.31 16.59 -6.87
N ARG A 123 -28.78 15.50 -7.46
CA ARG A 123 -27.41 15.05 -7.21
C ARG A 123 -26.40 16.11 -7.65
N GLU A 124 -26.59 16.66 -8.85
CA GLU A 124 -25.78 17.76 -9.38
C GLU A 124 -25.88 19.01 -8.52
N ALA A 125 -27.06 19.35 -8.01
CA ALA A 125 -27.25 20.52 -7.16
C ALA A 125 -26.43 20.40 -5.86
N LYS A 126 -26.46 19.24 -5.23
CA LYS A 126 -25.63 18.92 -4.05
C LYS A 126 -24.13 19.04 -4.37
N ASP A 127 -23.67 18.46 -5.47
CA ASP A 127 -22.26 18.53 -5.87
C ASP A 127 -21.82 19.97 -6.19
N LYS A 128 -22.63 20.73 -6.93
CA LYS A 128 -22.39 22.15 -7.23
C LYS A 128 -22.32 23.00 -5.96
N TRP A 129 -23.19 22.71 -4.99
CA TRP A 129 -23.17 23.42 -3.71
C TRP A 129 -21.90 23.11 -2.91
N LEU A 130 -21.49 21.85 -2.83
CA LEU A 130 -20.24 21.46 -2.15
C LEU A 130 -19.02 22.08 -2.83
N ASP A 131 -19.00 22.13 -4.16
CA ASP A 131 -17.91 22.76 -4.93
C ASP A 131 -17.82 24.27 -4.68
N ALA A 132 -18.97 24.95 -4.58
CA ALA A 132 -19.01 26.39 -4.37
C ALA A 132 -18.65 26.80 -2.93
N ASN A 133 -19.07 26.03 -1.93
CA ASN A 133 -18.98 26.43 -0.52
C ASN A 133 -17.86 25.70 0.25
N HIS A 134 -17.48 24.50 -0.17
CA HIS A 134 -16.53 23.62 0.53
C HIS A 134 -15.58 22.92 -0.45
N LYS A 135 -15.03 23.70 -1.39
CA LYS A 135 -14.23 23.19 -2.52
C LYS A 135 -13.17 22.17 -2.12
N GLN A 136 -12.37 22.45 -1.09
CA GLN A 136 -11.30 21.56 -0.65
C GLN A 136 -11.83 20.19 -0.22
N HIS A 137 -12.91 20.15 0.57
CA HIS A 137 -13.54 18.89 1.00
C HIS A 137 -14.22 18.18 -0.18
N SER A 138 -14.90 18.93 -1.06
CA SER A 138 -15.52 18.37 -2.27
C SER A 138 -14.49 17.69 -3.18
N ASP A 139 -13.39 18.38 -3.49
CA ASP A 139 -12.29 17.85 -4.30
C ASP A 139 -11.67 16.61 -3.64
N SER A 140 -11.49 16.63 -2.32
CA SER A 140 -11.01 15.48 -1.55
C SER A 140 -11.93 14.26 -1.69
N LEU A 141 -13.24 14.42 -1.45
CA LEU A 141 -14.22 13.33 -1.58
C LEU A 141 -14.32 12.79 -3.01
N LYS A 142 -14.25 13.67 -4.01
CA LYS A 142 -14.22 13.29 -5.44
C LYS A 142 -12.95 12.49 -5.78
N ASN A 143 -11.78 12.90 -5.29
CA ASN A 143 -10.52 12.18 -5.50
C ASN A 143 -10.53 10.80 -4.82
N LEU A 144 -11.09 10.70 -3.61
CA LEU A 144 -11.28 9.44 -2.90
C LEU A 144 -12.22 8.50 -3.68
N LYS A 145 -13.36 9.02 -4.17
CA LYS A 145 -14.30 8.28 -5.01
C LYS A 145 -13.67 7.84 -6.34
N ALA A 146 -12.86 8.69 -6.97
CA ALA A 146 -12.15 8.36 -8.19
C ALA A 146 -11.11 7.24 -7.97
N THR A 147 -10.43 7.24 -6.83
CA THR A 147 -9.53 6.15 -6.41
C THR A 147 -10.29 4.82 -6.33
N ILE A 148 -11.45 4.80 -5.66
CA ILE A 148 -12.30 3.61 -5.54
C ILE A 148 -12.77 3.12 -6.92
N ASN A 149 -13.20 4.03 -7.80
CA ASN A 149 -13.63 3.67 -9.15
C ASN A 149 -12.54 3.01 -9.99
N LYS A 150 -11.31 3.50 -9.86
CA LYS A 150 -10.14 2.92 -10.54
C LYS A 150 -9.73 1.59 -9.94
N SER A 151 -10.04 1.36 -8.66
CA SER A 151 -9.73 0.12 -7.95
C SER A 151 -10.90 -0.87 -7.95
N THR A 152 -11.78 -0.76 -6.97
CA THR A 152 -12.81 -1.76 -6.62
C THR A 152 -14.20 -1.43 -7.14
N GLY A 153 -14.38 -0.30 -7.83
CA GLY A 153 -15.67 0.14 -8.39
C GLY A 153 -16.18 -0.72 -9.54
N HIS A 154 -15.30 -1.49 -10.19
CA HIS A 154 -15.65 -2.41 -11.27
C HIS A 154 -14.87 -3.72 -11.12
N ALA A 155 -15.47 -4.84 -11.55
CA ALA A 155 -14.77 -6.11 -11.64
C ALA A 155 -13.54 -5.96 -12.54
N ASN A 156 -12.37 -6.37 -12.05
CA ASN A 156 -11.14 -6.39 -12.83
C ASN A 156 -10.20 -7.50 -12.35
N LEU A 157 -9.25 -7.85 -13.22
CA LEU A 157 -8.35 -8.97 -12.97
C LEU A 157 -7.51 -8.76 -11.72
N VAL A 158 -7.00 -7.55 -11.47
CA VAL A 158 -6.11 -7.25 -10.34
C VAL A 158 -6.75 -7.61 -9.00
N TYR A 159 -8.00 -7.20 -8.76
CA TYR A 159 -8.67 -7.56 -7.50
C TYR A 159 -9.28 -8.95 -7.53
N SER A 160 -9.60 -9.50 -8.70
CA SER A 160 -10.02 -10.91 -8.81
C SER A 160 -8.90 -11.87 -8.40
N MET A 161 -7.63 -11.48 -8.61
CA MET A 161 -6.48 -12.25 -8.14
C MET A 161 -6.35 -12.31 -6.61
N LYS A 162 -7.08 -11.47 -5.84
CA LYS A 162 -7.08 -11.55 -4.38
C LYS A 162 -7.82 -12.78 -3.84
N SER A 163 -8.78 -13.30 -4.59
CA SER A 163 -9.54 -14.52 -4.28
C SER A 163 -9.29 -15.63 -5.30
N PHE A 164 -8.13 -15.61 -5.96
CA PHE A 164 -7.76 -16.61 -6.96
C PHE A 164 -6.29 -17.00 -6.88
N LYS A 165 -6.02 -18.32 -6.82
CA LYS A 165 -4.69 -18.91 -7.07
C LYS A 165 -4.82 -20.04 -8.06
N ALA A 166 -3.85 -20.15 -8.96
CA ALA A 166 -3.77 -21.23 -9.94
C ALA A 166 -2.46 -21.99 -9.79
N ASP A 167 -2.54 -23.31 -9.75
CA ASP A 167 -1.43 -24.20 -10.10
C ASP A 167 -1.66 -24.66 -11.54
N PHE A 168 -1.08 -23.91 -12.49
CA PHE A 168 -1.19 -24.22 -13.91
C PHE A 168 -0.47 -25.52 -14.31
N LYS A 169 0.47 -26.03 -13.50
CA LYS A 169 1.15 -27.29 -13.79
C LYS A 169 0.24 -28.47 -13.50
N GLN A 170 -0.55 -28.38 -12.44
CA GLN A 170 -1.51 -29.43 -12.05
C GLN A 170 -2.93 -29.19 -12.57
N GLY A 171 -3.20 -28.01 -13.14
CA GLY A 171 -4.55 -27.61 -13.58
C GLY A 171 -5.51 -27.31 -12.43
N ASN A 172 -4.99 -27.01 -11.23
CA ASN A 172 -5.79 -26.76 -10.04
C ASN A 172 -6.06 -25.25 -9.87
N PHE A 173 -7.31 -24.90 -9.62
CA PHE A 173 -7.73 -23.52 -9.36
C PHE A 173 -8.36 -23.42 -7.96
N HIS A 174 -7.86 -22.47 -7.16
CA HIS A 174 -8.38 -22.17 -5.84
C HIS A 174 -9.11 -20.84 -5.88
N MET A 175 -10.40 -20.86 -5.55
CA MET A 175 -11.30 -19.70 -5.53
C MET A 175 -11.94 -19.59 -4.13
N PRO A 176 -11.18 -19.21 -3.10
CA PRO A 176 -11.72 -19.05 -1.75
C PRO A 176 -12.82 -17.98 -1.70
N PHE A 177 -13.73 -18.13 -0.72
CA PHE A 177 -14.72 -17.11 -0.39
C PHE A 177 -14.07 -15.86 0.21
N PHE A 178 -13.07 -16.04 1.07
CA PHE A 178 -12.27 -14.97 1.63
C PHE A 178 -11.07 -14.64 0.73
N ASP A 179 -10.73 -13.36 0.61
CA ASP A 179 -9.49 -12.95 -0.04
C ASP A 179 -8.29 -13.57 0.69
N TYR A 180 -7.20 -13.83 -0.04
CA TYR A 180 -5.94 -14.17 0.60
C TYR A 180 -5.47 -13.02 1.49
N GLU A 181 -5.23 -13.34 2.76
CA GLU A 181 -4.83 -12.36 3.75
C GLU A 181 -3.50 -11.71 3.36
N GLU A 182 -3.54 -10.38 3.20
CA GLU A 182 -2.35 -9.55 3.00
C GLU A 182 -2.43 -8.38 3.99
N PRO A 183 -1.80 -8.49 5.17
CA PRO A 183 -2.03 -7.58 6.29
C PRO A 183 -1.93 -6.09 5.92
N ARG A 184 -1.01 -5.76 5.01
CA ARG A 184 -0.84 -4.39 4.51
C ARG A 184 -2.08 -3.83 3.81
N HIS A 185 -2.78 -4.65 3.02
CA HIS A 185 -4.02 -4.23 2.36
C HIS A 185 -5.13 -4.01 3.38
N ILE A 186 -5.29 -4.90 4.36
CA ILE A 186 -6.30 -4.74 5.41
C ILE A 186 -6.03 -3.45 6.21
N LYS A 187 -4.78 -3.20 6.62
CA LYS A 187 -4.42 -1.95 7.32
C LYS A 187 -4.67 -0.71 6.45
N SER A 188 -4.37 -0.78 5.15
CA SER A 188 -4.62 0.32 4.22
C SER A 188 -6.13 0.60 4.06
N ASP A 189 -6.95 -0.45 4.01
CA ASP A 189 -8.41 -0.35 3.95
C ASP A 189 -9.00 0.27 5.23
N LEU A 190 -8.53 -0.16 6.40
CA LEU A 190 -8.91 0.42 7.70
C LEU A 190 -8.53 1.90 7.78
N TRP A 191 -7.30 2.24 7.39
CA TRP A 191 -6.86 3.63 7.32
C TRP A 191 -7.72 4.46 6.36
N PHE A 192 -8.00 3.93 5.17
CA PHE A 192 -8.72 4.64 4.14
C PHE A 192 -10.16 4.94 4.56
N ALA A 193 -10.87 3.97 5.12
CA ALA A 193 -12.21 4.17 5.68
C ALA A 193 -12.21 5.25 6.78
N THR A 194 -11.26 5.18 7.70
CA THR A 194 -11.10 6.12 8.81
C THR A 194 -10.79 7.53 8.32
N ASN A 195 -9.90 7.67 7.33
CA ASN A 195 -9.56 8.94 6.72
C ASN A 195 -10.78 9.60 6.04
N VAL A 196 -11.70 8.81 5.45
CA VAL A 196 -12.97 9.33 4.92
C VAL A 196 -13.84 9.88 6.05
N VAL A 197 -14.07 9.12 7.13
CA VAL A 197 -14.89 9.57 8.26
C VAL A 197 -14.31 10.82 8.91
N MET A 198 -12.99 10.87 9.10
CA MET A 198 -12.30 12.04 9.62
C MET A 198 -12.61 13.28 8.77
N GLY A 199 -12.52 13.18 7.44
CA GLY A 199 -12.85 14.27 6.53
C GLY A 199 -14.32 14.68 6.57
N LEU A 200 -15.24 13.72 6.74
CA LEU A 200 -16.67 13.98 6.88
C LEU A 200 -17.01 14.70 8.20
N LEU A 201 -16.45 14.26 9.32
CA LEU A 201 -16.66 14.91 10.62
C LEU A 201 -16.15 16.35 10.63
N ASP A 202 -14.99 16.59 10.02
CA ASP A 202 -14.43 17.93 9.82
C ASP A 202 -15.35 18.81 8.96
N LEU A 203 -15.87 18.26 7.87
CA LEU A 203 -16.83 18.94 6.99
C LEU A 203 -18.14 19.27 7.72
N PHE A 204 -18.71 18.32 8.46
CA PHE A 204 -19.95 18.54 9.22
C PHE A 204 -19.77 19.64 10.26
N TYR A 205 -18.63 19.62 10.97
CA TYR A 205 -18.30 20.64 11.94
C TYR A 205 -18.18 22.02 11.31
N GLY A 206 -17.48 22.12 10.17
CA GLY A 206 -17.31 23.36 9.41
C GLY A 206 -18.63 23.95 8.90
N ILE A 207 -19.48 23.13 8.28
CA ILE A 207 -20.80 23.56 7.77
C ILE A 207 -21.69 24.04 8.91
N ASN A 208 -21.62 23.39 10.06
CA ASN A 208 -22.47 23.72 11.19
C ASN A 208 -22.08 25.03 11.90
N GLN A 209 -20.84 25.53 11.76
CA GLN A 209 -20.37 26.72 12.49
C GLN A 209 -21.33 27.94 12.40
N PRO A 210 -21.76 28.38 11.20
CA PRO A 210 -22.69 29.51 11.09
C PRO A 210 -24.15 29.15 11.37
N LEU A 211 -24.50 27.86 11.38
CA LEU A 211 -25.89 27.40 11.46
C LEU A 211 -26.31 27.01 12.87
N ASN A 212 -25.36 26.49 13.66
CA ASN A 212 -25.58 25.99 15.02
C ASN A 212 -26.71 24.95 15.14
N ALA A 213 -27.00 24.22 14.06
CA ALA A 213 -28.11 23.27 13.98
C ALA A 213 -27.78 21.90 14.61
N ILE A 214 -26.50 21.63 14.85
CA ILE A 214 -25.98 20.47 15.56
C ILE A 214 -25.23 20.98 16.78
N GLN A 215 -25.65 20.54 17.96
CA GLN A 215 -24.90 20.77 19.19
C GLN A 215 -23.89 19.64 19.35
N PHE A 216 -22.61 19.93 19.21
CA PHE A 216 -21.53 18.95 19.38
C PHE A 216 -21.27 18.63 20.85
N GLN A 217 -20.70 17.47 21.14
CA GLN A 217 -20.16 17.17 22.46
C GLN A 217 -19.06 18.18 22.82
N PRO A 218 -18.91 18.56 24.10
CA PRO A 218 -17.91 19.56 24.51
C PRO A 218 -16.47 19.21 24.14
N ASP A 219 -16.15 17.92 24.10
CA ASP A 219 -14.81 17.38 23.81
C ASP A 219 -14.62 17.01 22.33
N PHE A 220 -15.63 17.19 21.47
CA PHE A 220 -15.61 16.74 20.07
C PHE A 220 -14.38 17.23 19.31
N ALA A 221 -14.11 18.55 19.34
CA ALA A 221 -13.01 19.14 18.60
C ALA A 221 -11.65 18.62 19.08
N ALA A 222 -11.48 18.49 20.41
CA ALA A 222 -10.26 17.96 21.00
C ALA A 222 -10.03 16.49 20.61
N ARG A 223 -11.10 15.65 20.67
CA ARG A 223 -11.05 14.25 20.23
C ARG A 223 -10.72 14.12 18.75
N LEU A 224 -11.35 14.91 17.89
CA LEU A 224 -11.08 14.89 16.45
C LEU A 224 -9.63 15.27 16.13
N VAL A 225 -9.06 16.27 16.81
CA VAL A 225 -7.65 16.65 16.64
C VAL A 225 -6.72 15.52 17.08
N GLY A 226 -6.96 14.90 18.24
CA GLY A 226 -6.16 13.78 18.72
C GLY A 226 -6.19 12.58 17.75
N LEU A 227 -7.38 12.23 17.26
CA LEU A 227 -7.55 11.14 16.31
C LEU A 227 -6.94 11.47 14.94
N ARG A 228 -7.00 12.72 14.47
CA ARG A 228 -6.33 13.15 13.24
C ARG A 228 -4.81 12.94 13.33
N GLN A 229 -4.20 13.33 14.44
CA GLN A 229 -2.76 13.12 14.65
C GLN A 229 -2.39 11.63 14.63
N ALA A 230 -3.21 10.77 15.23
CA ALA A 230 -3.00 9.33 15.16
C ALA A 230 -3.16 8.79 13.73
N ASN A 231 -4.18 9.25 13.00
CA ASN A 231 -4.42 8.87 11.61
C ASN A 231 -3.24 9.25 10.68
N ASP A 232 -2.63 10.42 10.90
CA ASP A 232 -1.47 10.89 10.15
C ASP A 232 -0.20 10.06 10.46
N ARG A 233 -0.05 9.58 11.70
CA ARG A 233 1.02 8.63 12.07
C ARG A 233 0.84 7.31 11.36
N PHE A 234 -0.35 6.71 11.40
CA PHE A 234 -0.64 5.46 10.69
C PHE A 234 -0.43 5.59 9.18
N LYS A 235 -0.84 6.72 8.58
CA LYS A 235 -0.53 7.01 7.17
C LYS A 235 0.96 6.95 6.90
N SER A 236 1.75 7.60 7.75
CA SER A 236 3.20 7.68 7.60
C SER A 236 3.85 6.30 7.71
N GLU A 237 3.43 5.49 8.68
CA GLU A 237 3.88 4.10 8.86
C GLU A 237 3.55 3.24 7.63
N LEU A 238 2.30 3.27 7.16
CA LEU A 238 1.88 2.51 5.97
C LEU A 238 2.64 2.92 4.71
N MET A 239 2.95 4.21 4.57
CA MET A 239 3.74 4.71 3.44
C MET A 239 5.20 4.25 3.51
N LYS A 240 5.79 4.19 4.70
CA LYS A 240 7.15 3.64 4.88
C LYS A 240 7.21 2.17 4.50
N ASP A 241 6.26 1.37 4.98
CA ASP A 241 6.15 -0.04 4.63
C ASP A 241 5.99 -0.24 3.11
N PHE A 242 5.20 0.62 2.45
CA PHE A 242 5.07 0.58 1.00
C PHE A 242 6.39 0.83 0.26
N GLN A 243 7.11 1.88 0.66
CA GLN A 243 8.37 2.23 0.00
C GLN A 243 9.41 1.14 0.21
N LEU A 244 9.47 0.55 1.41
CA LEU A 244 10.34 -0.57 1.70
C LEU A 244 10.05 -1.79 0.79
N GLU A 245 8.79 -2.19 0.67
CA GLU A 245 8.42 -3.31 -0.22
C GLU A 245 8.70 -3.00 -1.69
N LYS A 246 8.50 -1.74 -2.12
CA LYS A 246 8.88 -1.30 -3.47
C LYS A 246 10.39 -1.48 -3.72
N VAL A 247 11.23 -1.07 -2.77
CA VAL A 247 12.69 -1.26 -2.86
C VAL A 247 13.05 -2.74 -2.89
N LYS A 248 12.50 -3.56 -1.99
CA LYS A 248 12.74 -5.02 -1.98
C LYS A 248 12.39 -5.67 -3.31
N ASN A 249 11.25 -5.30 -3.91
CA ASN A 249 10.83 -5.86 -5.20
C ASN A 249 11.76 -5.46 -6.34
N ILE A 250 12.28 -4.23 -6.34
CA ILE A 250 13.30 -3.80 -7.31
C ILE A 250 14.56 -4.65 -7.16
N VAL A 251 15.04 -4.86 -5.93
CA VAL A 251 16.23 -5.68 -5.66
C VAL A 251 16.02 -7.12 -6.10
N LYS A 252 14.88 -7.74 -5.74
CA LYS A 252 14.56 -9.11 -6.16
C LYS A 252 14.53 -9.24 -7.68
N LYS A 253 13.97 -8.25 -8.38
CA LYS A 253 13.93 -8.23 -9.85
C LYS A 253 15.34 -8.12 -10.45
N ILE A 254 16.18 -7.24 -9.92
CA ILE A 254 17.59 -7.11 -10.34
C ILE A 254 18.31 -8.46 -10.19
N VAL A 255 18.20 -9.10 -9.03
CA VAL A 255 18.85 -10.40 -8.77
C VAL A 255 18.30 -11.49 -9.67
N GLN A 256 16.98 -11.52 -9.90
CA GLN A 256 16.34 -12.49 -10.79
C GLN A 256 16.83 -12.35 -12.24
N GLU A 257 16.86 -11.13 -12.78
CA GLU A 257 17.36 -10.89 -14.13
C GLU A 257 18.86 -11.20 -14.24
N ALA A 258 19.65 -10.80 -13.25
CA ALA A 258 21.07 -11.13 -13.19
C ALA A 258 21.33 -12.65 -13.13
N GLN A 259 20.51 -13.40 -12.40
CA GLN A 259 20.59 -14.85 -12.35
C GLN A 259 20.27 -15.48 -13.71
N ILE A 260 19.23 -14.99 -14.41
CA ILE A 260 18.91 -15.47 -15.77
C ILE A 260 20.10 -15.27 -16.72
N ILE A 261 20.76 -14.11 -16.65
CA ILE A 261 21.96 -13.82 -17.45
C ILE A 261 23.11 -14.75 -17.07
N LYS A 262 23.41 -14.89 -15.77
CA LYS A 262 24.45 -15.80 -15.26
C LYS A 262 24.21 -17.23 -15.77
N ASP A 263 23.00 -17.75 -15.62
CA ASP A 263 22.65 -19.13 -15.99
C ASP A 263 22.65 -19.34 -17.52
N LYS A 264 22.42 -18.27 -18.30
CA LYS A 264 22.51 -18.30 -19.77
C LYS A 264 23.95 -18.44 -20.26
N HIS A 265 24.92 -17.82 -19.58
CA HIS A 265 26.30 -17.68 -20.06
C HIS A 265 27.33 -18.54 -19.33
N THR A 266 26.96 -19.14 -18.19
CA THR A 266 27.85 -19.90 -17.31
C THR A 266 27.21 -21.19 -16.84
N ASP A 267 28.03 -22.14 -16.38
CA ASP A 267 27.56 -23.35 -15.70
C ASP A 267 27.46 -23.22 -14.18
N GLU A 268 27.66 -22.01 -13.63
CA GLU A 268 27.58 -21.69 -12.21
C GLU A 268 26.12 -21.48 -11.74
N VAL A 269 25.21 -22.38 -12.14
CA VAL A 269 23.76 -22.26 -11.87
C VAL A 269 23.47 -22.14 -10.37
N GLY A 270 24.25 -22.83 -9.54
CA GLY A 270 24.14 -22.81 -8.07
C GLY A 270 24.82 -21.63 -7.37
N ALA A 271 25.52 -20.75 -8.09
CA ALA A 271 26.19 -19.61 -7.46
C ALA A 271 25.19 -18.65 -6.80
N VAL A 272 25.43 -18.34 -5.53
CA VAL A 272 24.57 -17.51 -4.69
C VAL A 272 24.92 -16.04 -4.84
N VAL A 273 23.92 -15.17 -4.74
CA VAL A 273 24.12 -13.72 -4.71
C VAL A 273 24.81 -13.32 -3.40
N ASN A 274 25.85 -12.49 -3.48
CA ASN A 274 26.53 -11.93 -2.31
C ASN A 274 26.34 -10.41 -2.17
N TYR A 275 26.01 -9.73 -3.27
CA TYR A 275 25.84 -8.29 -3.33
C TYR A 275 24.89 -7.91 -4.46
N ALA A 276 24.15 -6.82 -4.27
CA ALA A 276 23.39 -6.20 -5.34
C ALA A 276 23.52 -4.68 -5.27
N CYS A 277 23.33 -4.03 -6.42
CA CYS A 277 23.30 -2.59 -6.52
C CYS A 277 22.08 -2.09 -7.29
N ILE A 278 21.44 -1.04 -6.77
CA ILE A 278 20.39 -0.28 -7.45
C ILE A 278 21.02 0.96 -8.08
N PHE A 279 20.78 1.17 -9.37
CA PHE A 279 21.15 2.40 -10.05
C PHE A 279 19.95 3.32 -10.07
N ALA A 280 19.95 4.39 -9.25
CA ALA A 280 18.86 5.34 -9.26
C ALA A 280 18.79 6.04 -10.63
N GLN A 281 17.60 6.20 -11.18
CA GLN A 281 17.36 6.80 -12.49
C GLN A 281 17.13 8.32 -12.40
N SER A 282 16.94 8.84 -11.18
CA SER A 282 16.82 10.26 -10.90
C SER A 282 17.27 10.60 -9.49
N GLN A 283 17.51 11.89 -9.23
CA GLN A 283 17.87 12.34 -7.88
C GLN A 283 16.70 12.16 -6.89
N THR A 284 15.46 12.33 -7.35
CA THR A 284 14.27 12.10 -6.53
C THR A 284 14.18 10.63 -6.10
N GLU A 285 14.34 9.70 -7.05
CA GLU A 285 14.34 8.26 -6.74
C GLU A 285 15.47 7.89 -5.77
N TYR A 286 16.67 8.44 -5.98
CA TYR A 286 17.79 8.23 -5.06
C TYR A 286 17.44 8.67 -3.64
N ASN A 287 16.91 9.89 -3.47
CA ASN A 287 16.59 10.42 -2.14
C ASN A 287 15.52 9.57 -1.43
N GLU A 288 14.46 9.16 -2.14
CA GLU A 288 13.40 8.30 -1.59
C GLU A 288 13.92 6.94 -1.14
N MET A 289 14.76 6.30 -1.97
CA MET A 289 15.36 5.00 -1.65
C MET A 289 16.40 5.11 -0.55
N GLU A 290 17.17 6.20 -0.50
CA GLU A 290 18.20 6.41 0.52
C GLU A 290 17.57 6.55 1.91
N THR A 291 16.48 7.30 2.04
CA THR A 291 15.71 7.38 3.30
C THR A 291 15.22 5.99 3.72
N THR A 292 14.66 5.23 2.77
CA THR A 292 14.15 3.88 3.03
C THR A 292 15.27 2.93 3.48
N LEU A 293 16.43 2.98 2.82
CA LEU A 293 17.58 2.11 3.12
C LEU A 293 18.27 2.46 4.44
N LYS A 294 18.29 3.74 4.82
CA LYS A 294 18.80 4.20 6.12
C LYS A 294 17.97 3.65 7.30
N GLU A 295 16.67 3.45 7.10
CA GLU A 295 15.80 2.84 8.10
C GLU A 295 15.87 1.30 8.07
N TRP A 296 15.99 0.71 6.86
CA TRP A 296 16.00 -0.75 6.70
C TRP A 296 17.33 -1.41 7.10
N GLY A 297 18.47 -0.76 6.84
CA GLY A 297 19.80 -1.32 7.07
C GLY A 297 20.82 -0.31 7.60
N LYS A 298 22.01 -0.79 7.92
CA LYS A 298 23.12 0.03 8.42
C LYS A 298 24.05 0.39 7.26
N ALA A 299 24.30 1.68 7.03
CA ALA A 299 25.35 2.11 6.12
C ALA A 299 26.72 1.64 6.66
N VAL A 300 27.46 0.87 5.86
CA VAL A 300 28.75 0.28 6.25
C VAL A 300 29.93 0.83 5.45
N HIS A 301 29.66 1.43 4.28
CA HIS A 301 30.70 2.01 3.45
C HIS A 301 30.13 3.09 2.53
N GLU A 302 30.85 4.19 2.34
CA GLU A 302 30.51 5.25 1.38
C GLU A 302 31.49 5.20 0.20
N THR A 303 30.95 5.19 -1.00
CA THR A 303 31.73 5.31 -2.24
C THR A 303 31.41 6.64 -2.92
N LYS A 304 32.26 7.07 -3.86
CA LYS A 304 31.99 8.24 -4.71
C LYS A 304 30.60 8.20 -5.38
N THR A 305 30.10 6.99 -5.66
CA THR A 305 28.85 6.76 -6.38
C THR A 305 27.66 6.46 -5.46
N GLY A 306 27.82 6.44 -4.14
CA GLY A 306 26.73 6.19 -3.18
C GLY A 306 27.12 5.21 -2.05
N PHE A 307 26.14 4.88 -1.21
CA PHE A 307 26.33 4.10 0.02
C PHE A 307 26.08 2.61 -0.17
N VAL A 308 26.86 1.80 0.55
CA VAL A 308 26.65 0.36 0.75
C VAL A 308 26.02 0.16 2.13
N TYR A 309 24.95 -0.62 2.16
CA TYR A 309 24.17 -0.95 3.33
C TYR A 309 24.28 -2.44 3.65
N LYS A 310 24.47 -2.76 4.93
CA LYS A 310 24.22 -4.09 5.48
C LYS A 310 22.75 -4.15 5.88
N ILE A 311 21.98 -4.96 5.17
CA ILE A 311 20.53 -5.10 5.35
C ILE A 311 20.18 -6.39 6.09
N PRO A 312 19.00 -6.47 6.73
CA PRO A 312 18.41 -7.74 7.12
C PRO A 312 18.35 -8.70 5.92
N PRO A 313 18.45 -10.02 6.15
CA PRO A 313 18.45 -11.00 5.06
C PRO A 313 17.23 -10.83 4.17
N LEU A 314 17.46 -10.68 2.87
CA LEU A 314 16.41 -10.64 1.87
C LEU A 314 16.47 -11.92 1.03
N GLU A 315 15.43 -12.75 1.10
CA GLU A 315 15.28 -13.91 0.23
C GLU A 315 15.12 -13.49 -1.23
N THR A 316 15.98 -14.03 -2.10
CA THR A 316 15.96 -13.80 -3.56
C THR A 316 15.92 -15.12 -4.32
N SER A 317 15.82 -15.07 -5.65
CA SER A 317 15.89 -16.27 -6.50
C SER A 317 17.26 -16.97 -6.49
N ALA A 318 18.31 -16.29 -6.00
CA ALA A 318 19.68 -16.79 -5.95
C ALA A 318 20.25 -16.81 -4.51
N GLY A 319 19.39 -17.00 -3.51
CA GLY A 319 19.78 -17.07 -2.09
C GLY A 319 19.53 -15.78 -1.31
N GLU A 320 20.01 -15.75 -0.06
CA GLU A 320 19.85 -14.60 0.83
C GLU A 320 20.82 -13.46 0.49
N LEU A 321 20.28 -12.27 0.23
CA LEU A 321 21.07 -11.05 0.06
C LEU A 321 21.21 -10.28 1.38
N ARG A 322 22.43 -9.83 1.69
CA ARG A 322 22.76 -9.08 2.92
C ARG A 322 23.48 -7.75 2.69
N LEU A 323 24.05 -7.54 1.51
CA LEU A 323 24.72 -6.29 1.13
C LEU A 323 24.04 -5.67 -0.08
N LEU A 324 23.65 -4.40 0.07
CA LEU A 324 22.94 -3.66 -0.96
C LEU A 324 23.57 -2.27 -1.12
N LYS A 325 23.90 -1.90 -2.35
CA LYS A 325 24.35 -0.53 -2.66
C LYS A 325 23.25 0.25 -3.37
N LEU A 326 23.10 1.51 -2.99
CA LEU A 326 22.34 2.49 -3.76
C LEU A 326 23.32 3.43 -4.45
N ARG A 327 23.26 3.50 -5.79
CA ARG A 327 24.04 4.44 -6.57
C ARG A 327 23.26 5.70 -6.91
N LYS A 328 23.94 6.84 -6.81
CA LYS A 328 23.50 8.14 -7.32
C LYS A 328 23.22 8.03 -8.83
N PRO A 329 22.27 8.83 -9.34
CA PRO A 329 21.93 8.80 -10.75
C PRO A 329 23.11 9.19 -11.63
N ASP A 330 23.29 8.46 -12.70
CA ASP A 330 24.37 8.62 -13.68
C ASP A 330 23.77 8.43 -15.08
N SER A 331 23.73 9.51 -15.87
CA SER A 331 23.13 9.48 -17.20
C SER A 331 23.85 8.56 -18.19
N SER A 332 25.08 8.14 -17.88
CA SER A 332 25.83 7.16 -18.68
C SER A 332 25.47 5.71 -18.34
N ARG A 333 24.70 5.48 -17.27
CA ARG A 333 24.27 4.16 -16.79
C ARG A 333 22.77 4.02 -16.95
N LEU A 334 22.36 3.40 -18.05
CA LEU A 334 20.96 3.13 -18.35
C LEU A 334 20.44 1.87 -17.63
N GLU A 335 21.35 1.06 -17.09
CA GLU A 335 21.03 -0.16 -16.37
C GLU A 335 20.25 0.14 -15.08
N ARG A 336 19.37 -0.78 -14.70
CA ARG A 336 18.58 -0.65 -13.47
C ARG A 336 19.40 -1.01 -12.23
N GLY A 337 20.43 -1.83 -12.39
CA GLY A 337 21.28 -2.30 -11.30
C GLY A 337 22.25 -3.40 -11.72
N ASP A 338 22.89 -3.99 -10.71
CA ASP A 338 23.80 -5.12 -10.85
C ASP A 338 23.64 -6.12 -9.69
N ALA A 339 24.09 -7.35 -9.91
CA ALA A 339 24.23 -8.34 -8.84
C ALA A 339 25.56 -9.10 -8.99
N ASP A 340 26.19 -9.38 -7.84
CA ASP A 340 27.44 -10.13 -7.74
C ASP A 340 27.19 -11.53 -7.18
N PHE A 341 27.79 -12.54 -7.81
CA PHE A 341 27.63 -13.94 -7.45
C PHE A 341 28.94 -14.56 -6.97
N THR A 342 28.86 -15.35 -5.91
CA THR A 342 30.01 -16.08 -5.38
C THR A 342 30.22 -17.37 -6.18
N VAL A 343 31.34 -17.43 -6.91
CA VAL A 343 31.82 -18.64 -7.57
C VAL A 343 32.81 -19.39 -6.68
N SER A 344 32.85 -20.71 -6.82
CA SER A 344 33.66 -21.58 -5.96
C SER A 344 35.17 -21.42 -6.18
N ASN A 345 35.60 -21.28 -7.44
CA ASN A 345 37.00 -21.10 -7.84
C ASN A 345 37.13 -19.98 -8.88
N TYR A 346 37.36 -18.74 -8.41
CA TYR A 346 37.43 -17.58 -9.28
C TYR A 346 38.54 -17.64 -10.35
N PRO A 347 39.78 -18.09 -10.07
CA PRO A 347 40.80 -18.28 -11.10
C PRO A 347 40.38 -19.20 -12.26
N GLU A 348 39.82 -20.38 -11.97
CA GLU A 348 39.34 -21.32 -13.00
C GLU A 348 38.14 -20.74 -13.76
N PHE A 349 37.23 -20.07 -13.04
CA PHE A 349 36.09 -19.39 -13.64
C PHE A 349 36.54 -18.29 -14.62
N LYS A 350 37.50 -17.47 -14.22
CA LYS A 350 38.10 -16.43 -15.07
C LYS A 350 38.75 -17.03 -16.32
N GLU A 351 39.61 -18.04 -16.17
CA GLU A 351 40.26 -18.70 -17.30
C GLU A 351 39.25 -19.25 -18.32
N LYS A 352 38.14 -19.81 -17.82
CA LYS A 352 37.10 -20.42 -18.66
C LYS A 352 36.19 -19.43 -19.39
N TYR A 353 35.93 -18.25 -18.80
CA TYR A 353 34.85 -17.36 -19.26
C TYR A 353 35.33 -16.00 -19.79
N LEU A 354 36.51 -15.52 -19.39
CA LEU A 354 36.96 -14.16 -19.72
C LEU A 354 36.99 -13.85 -21.22
N ASP A 355 37.42 -14.81 -22.04
CA ASP A 355 37.55 -14.64 -23.49
C ASP A 355 36.20 -14.76 -24.23
N LYS A 356 35.10 -15.01 -23.52
CA LYS A 356 33.76 -15.13 -24.12
C LYS A 356 33.10 -13.76 -24.33
N PRO A 357 32.21 -13.63 -25.33
CA PRO A 357 31.48 -12.39 -25.57
C PRO A 357 30.72 -11.91 -24.33
N GLY A 358 30.77 -10.61 -24.07
CA GLY A 358 30.07 -9.97 -22.95
C GLY A 358 30.87 -9.95 -21.65
N PHE A 359 31.95 -10.73 -21.52
CA PHE A 359 32.82 -10.71 -20.36
C PHE A 359 33.87 -9.59 -20.44
N GLY A 360 34.25 -9.06 -19.27
CA GLY A 360 35.33 -8.08 -19.12
C GLY A 360 35.86 -8.04 -17.70
N ILE A 361 37.00 -7.38 -17.49
CA ILE A 361 37.63 -7.24 -16.17
C ILE A 361 37.65 -5.78 -15.74
N ILE A 362 37.37 -5.58 -14.45
CA ILE A 362 37.56 -4.32 -13.74
C ILE A 362 38.53 -4.58 -12.59
N GLU A 363 39.76 -4.08 -12.74
CA GLU A 363 40.76 -4.14 -11.67
C GLU A 363 40.56 -3.00 -10.66
N ARG A 364 40.58 -3.33 -9.37
CA ARG A 364 40.62 -2.38 -8.26
C ARG A 364 41.76 -2.75 -7.31
N SER A 365 42.15 -1.80 -6.45
CA SER A 365 43.28 -1.98 -5.54
C SER A 365 43.16 -3.18 -4.59
N GLU A 366 41.92 -3.56 -4.23
CA GLU A 366 41.65 -4.58 -3.20
C GLU A 366 40.83 -5.78 -3.72
N MET A 367 40.39 -5.73 -4.98
CA MET A 367 39.55 -6.77 -5.58
C MET A 367 39.62 -6.71 -7.10
N GLU A 368 39.47 -7.88 -7.72
CA GLU A 368 39.18 -8.00 -9.15
C GLU A 368 37.69 -8.30 -9.33
N ILE A 369 37.07 -7.70 -10.34
CA ILE A 369 35.67 -7.95 -10.69
C ILE A 369 35.61 -8.39 -12.14
N MET A 370 35.03 -9.54 -12.40
CA MET A 370 34.65 -9.93 -13.75
C MET A 370 33.20 -9.45 -14.01
N GLU A 371 33.03 -8.66 -15.06
CA GLU A 371 31.76 -8.11 -15.54
C GLU A 371 31.22 -8.98 -16.66
N LEU A 372 29.91 -9.24 -16.65
CA LEU A 372 29.17 -9.87 -17.73
C LEU A 372 28.02 -8.96 -18.16
N LYS A 373 27.96 -8.66 -19.46
CA LYS A 373 26.90 -7.90 -20.12
C LYS A 373 26.14 -8.75 -21.12
N ASP A 374 24.82 -8.58 -21.14
CA ASP A 374 23.94 -9.13 -22.16
C ASP A 374 23.02 -8.02 -22.67
N SER A 375 23.03 -7.76 -23.98
CA SER A 375 22.28 -6.66 -24.61
C SER A 375 20.77 -6.82 -24.52
N ASP A 376 20.27 -8.04 -24.24
CA ASP A 376 18.85 -8.32 -24.08
C ASP A 376 18.33 -7.85 -22.71
N PHE A 377 19.21 -7.46 -21.79
CA PHE A 377 18.89 -7.12 -20.42
C PHE A 377 19.40 -5.73 -20.03
N ASN A 378 18.69 -5.11 -19.08
CA ASN A 378 19.06 -3.81 -18.53
C ASN A 378 19.76 -3.94 -17.16
N ILE A 379 20.51 -5.02 -16.95
CA ILE A 379 21.15 -5.40 -15.68
C ILE A 379 22.57 -5.90 -15.98
N LEU A 380 23.49 -5.65 -15.05
CA LEU A 380 24.86 -6.17 -15.11
C LEU A 380 25.05 -7.34 -14.14
N VAL A 381 25.93 -8.27 -14.50
CA VAL A 381 26.32 -9.39 -13.64
C VAL A 381 27.79 -9.23 -13.28
N TYR A 382 28.11 -9.43 -12.00
CA TYR A 382 29.45 -9.37 -11.47
C TYR A 382 29.86 -10.68 -10.79
N PHE A 383 31.16 -10.92 -10.77
CA PHE A 383 31.82 -11.95 -9.98
C PHE A 383 33.07 -11.33 -9.39
N SER A 384 33.10 -11.05 -8.09
CA SER A 384 34.27 -10.43 -7.48
C SER A 384 35.13 -11.38 -6.65
N TYR A 385 36.44 -11.15 -6.68
CA TYR A 385 37.40 -11.86 -5.85
C TYR A 385 38.47 -10.92 -5.25
N PRO A 386 38.59 -10.88 -3.91
CA PRO A 386 37.63 -11.41 -2.93
C PRO A 386 36.25 -10.72 -3.06
N THR A 387 35.21 -11.32 -2.47
CA THR A 387 33.86 -10.73 -2.38
C THR A 387 33.89 -9.39 -1.64
N LEU A 388 32.99 -8.46 -1.96
CA LEU A 388 32.94 -7.17 -1.26
C LEU A 388 32.80 -7.31 0.26
N GLU A 389 32.06 -8.29 0.76
CA GLU A 389 31.93 -8.56 2.20
C GLU A 389 33.30 -8.78 2.86
N LYS A 390 34.12 -9.67 2.28
CA LYS A 390 35.49 -9.93 2.75
C LYS A 390 36.38 -8.69 2.69
N VAL A 391 36.27 -7.88 1.63
CA VAL A 391 37.02 -6.62 1.53
C VAL A 391 36.65 -5.67 2.67
N LEU A 392 35.36 -5.54 2.96
CA LEU A 392 34.86 -4.69 4.04
C LEU A 392 35.25 -5.20 5.44
N GLU A 393 35.39 -6.52 5.62
CA GLU A 393 35.90 -7.12 6.86
C GLU A 393 37.41 -6.92 7.05
N MET A 394 38.18 -6.89 5.96
CA MET A 394 39.65 -6.69 6.02
C MET A 394 40.04 -5.22 6.29
N GLY A 395 39.15 -4.27 6.01
CA GLY A 395 39.38 -2.83 6.22
C GLY A 395 38.86 -2.28 7.55
N GLN A 396 38.28 -3.11 8.41
CA GLN A 396 37.91 -2.79 9.81
C GLN A 396 39.01 -3.24 10.76
#